data_AF-A0A232FB47-F1
#
_entry.id   AF-A0A232FB47-F1
#
_cell.length_a   1.000
_cell.length_b   1.000
_cell.length_c   1.000
_cell.angle_alpha   90.00
_cell.angle_beta   90.00
_cell.angle_gamma   90.00
#
_symmetry.space_group_name_H-M   'P 1'
#
loop_
_entity.id
_entity.type
_entity.pdbx_description
1 polymer ?
#
loop_
_entity_poly.entity_id
_entity_poly.type
_entity_poly.pdbx_seq_one_letter_code
_entity_poly.pdbx_strand_id
1 'polypeptide(L)'
;MHSIRPDAVKYTRHSRNKMCPYIRRIKSDYLKDRILLYDTEDITKTYKTTGSVPQGSVLGPPTWNIMYDGVLKLQLPKGETVVGFADDIAVAVVAKHKKELTDIAEESTRIIHEWLTETRKKMEEIILTVDGHEIVSQPTIKYFGITIDARLSFKQHLEIVSDKAAKVGVVLSRLMPM
;
A
#
# COMPACT_ATOMS: atom_id res chain seq x y z
N MET A 1 9.22 -7.45 1.78
CA MET A 1 9.66 -6.39 0.84
C MET A 1 9.15 -6.74 -0.55
N HIS A 2 8.05 -6.12 -0.98
CA HIS A 2 7.36 -6.48 -2.23
C HIS A 2 8.18 -6.06 -3.46
N SER A 3 8.52 -6.99 -4.35
CA SER A 3 9.45 -6.72 -5.47
C SER A 3 8.77 -6.35 -6.79
N ILE A 4 9.08 -5.16 -7.31
CA ILE A 4 8.59 -4.63 -8.59
C ILE A 4 9.30 -5.35 -9.76
N ARG A 5 8.72 -6.41 -10.32
CA ARG A 5 9.35 -7.10 -11.46
C ARG A 5 9.14 -6.34 -12.78
N PRO A 6 10.12 -6.31 -13.70
CA PRO A 6 9.95 -5.68 -15.02
C PRO A 6 8.82 -6.26 -15.86
N ASP A 7 8.48 -7.55 -15.71
CA ASP A 7 7.34 -8.18 -16.38
C ASP A 7 5.99 -7.78 -15.76
N ALA A 8 5.96 -7.39 -14.48
CA ALA A 8 4.82 -6.75 -13.83
C ALA A 8 4.71 -5.25 -14.16
N VAL A 9 5.78 -4.63 -14.69
CA VAL A 9 5.73 -3.34 -15.41
C VAL A 9 5.39 -3.52 -16.89
N LYS A 10 4.70 -4.62 -17.24
CA LYS A 10 3.73 -4.61 -18.34
C LYS A 10 2.62 -3.63 -17.98
N TYR A 11 2.84 -2.35 -18.31
CA TYR A 11 1.84 -1.27 -18.22
C TYR A 11 0.44 -1.83 -18.48
N THR A 12 -0.49 -1.64 -17.55
CA THR A 12 -1.89 -1.98 -17.81
C THR A 12 -2.30 -1.35 -19.14
N ARG A 13 -3.15 -2.02 -19.90
CA ARG A 13 -3.51 -1.63 -21.28
C ARG A 13 -3.97 -0.17 -21.36
N HIS A 14 -4.53 0.35 -20.27
CA HIS A 14 -4.98 1.73 -20.08
C HIS A 14 -3.84 2.74 -19.90
N SER A 15 -2.89 2.52 -18.99
CA SER A 15 -1.79 3.47 -18.72
C SER A 15 -0.76 3.51 -19.86
N ARG A 16 -0.67 2.41 -20.65
CA ARG A 16 0.24 2.28 -21.79
C ARG A 16 -0.03 3.29 -22.92
N ASN A 17 -1.28 3.72 -23.10
CA ASN A 17 -1.67 4.70 -24.14
C ASN A 17 -1.57 6.16 -23.71
N LYS A 18 -1.34 6.45 -22.41
CA LYS A 18 -1.29 7.82 -21.88
C LYS A 18 0.13 8.39 -21.72
N MET A 19 1.17 7.59 -21.98
CA MET A 19 2.57 7.99 -21.75
C MET A 19 3.37 7.96 -23.05
N CYS A 20 4.07 9.06 -23.35
CA CYS A 20 4.87 9.22 -24.57
C CYS A 20 5.87 8.06 -24.76
N PRO A 21 6.05 7.53 -25.99
CA PRO A 21 6.99 6.43 -26.28
C PRO A 21 8.42 6.67 -25.77
N TYR A 22 8.90 7.92 -25.75
CA TYR A 22 10.21 8.30 -25.24
C TYR A 22 10.36 8.02 -23.73
N ILE A 23 9.40 8.48 -22.91
CA ILE A 23 9.37 8.23 -21.46
C ILE A 23 9.19 6.73 -21.18
N ARG A 24 8.41 6.02 -22.02
CA ARG A 24 8.24 4.57 -21.94
C ARG A 24 9.56 3.83 -22.16
N ARG A 25 10.40 4.31 -23.09
CA ARG A 25 11.74 3.76 -23.34
C ARG A 25 12.67 4.02 -22.15
N ILE A 26 12.78 5.26 -21.67
CA ILE A 26 13.59 5.61 -20.48
C ILE A 26 13.23 4.72 -19.27
N LYS A 27 11.94 4.54 -18.98
CA LYS A 27 11.50 3.67 -17.87
C LYS A 27 11.78 2.19 -18.12
N SER A 28 11.68 1.73 -19.37
CA SER A 28 12.05 0.36 -19.73
C SER A 28 13.54 0.10 -19.54
N ASP A 29 14.38 1.05 -19.94
CA ASP A 29 15.84 0.95 -19.83
C ASP A 29 16.28 1.05 -18.36
N TYR A 30 15.68 1.96 -17.57
CA TYR A 30 15.91 2.09 -16.13
C TYR A 30 15.57 0.82 -15.32
N LEU A 31 14.64 -0.01 -15.80
CA LEU A 31 14.26 -1.27 -15.15
C LEU A 31 15.02 -2.49 -15.69
N LYS A 32 15.87 -2.33 -16.69
CA LYS A 32 16.54 -3.42 -17.41
C LYS A 32 18.00 -3.57 -16.98
N ASP A 33 18.47 -4.82 -16.90
CA ASP A 33 19.87 -5.24 -16.71
C ASP A 33 20.67 -4.55 -15.59
N ARG A 34 19.99 -4.03 -14.58
CA ARG A 34 20.59 -3.37 -13.43
C ARG A 34 21.39 -4.33 -12.55
N ILE A 35 22.58 -3.89 -12.17
CA ILE A 35 23.45 -4.55 -11.19
C ILE A 35 23.55 -3.64 -9.97
N LEU A 36 23.30 -4.20 -8.78
CA LEU A 36 23.62 -3.57 -7.51
C LEU A 36 25.09 -3.88 -7.18
N LEU A 37 25.87 -2.83 -6.95
CA LEU A 37 27.22 -2.91 -6.40
C LEU A 37 27.14 -2.53 -4.92
N TYR A 38 27.82 -3.29 -4.07
CA TYR A 38 27.93 -2.96 -2.64
C TYR A 38 29.25 -3.48 -2.09
N ASP A 39 29.89 -2.67 -1.26
CA ASP A 39 31.14 -3.04 -0.62
C ASP A 39 30.88 -3.86 0.65
N THR A 40 31.73 -4.87 0.85
CA THR A 40 31.91 -5.58 2.11
C THR A 40 33.35 -5.35 2.57
N GLU A 41 33.66 -5.65 3.83
CA GLU A 41 34.95 -5.32 4.46
C GLU A 41 36.18 -5.72 3.62
N ASP A 42 36.10 -6.84 2.89
CA ASP A 42 37.18 -7.34 2.04
C ASP A 42 37.01 -7.07 0.52
N ILE A 43 35.76 -7.02 0.00
CA ILE A 43 35.48 -7.00 -1.45
C ILE A 43 34.19 -6.25 -1.83
N THR A 44 34.21 -5.59 -2.99
CA THR A 44 33.00 -5.16 -3.72
C THR A 44 32.27 -6.39 -4.26
N LYS A 45 31.00 -6.56 -3.89
CA LYS A 45 30.12 -7.61 -4.40
C LYS A 45 29.14 -7.04 -5.42
N THR A 46 28.72 -7.89 -6.36
CA THR A 46 27.77 -7.53 -7.41
C THR A 46 26.54 -8.43 -7.35
N TYR A 47 25.36 -7.86 -7.53
CA TYR A 47 24.09 -8.60 -7.50
C TYR A 47 23.16 -8.13 -8.62
N LYS A 48 22.79 -9.03 -9.54
CA LYS A 48 21.88 -8.69 -10.64
C LYS A 48 20.45 -8.51 -10.11
N THR A 49 19.94 -7.27 -10.14
CA THR A 49 18.57 -6.98 -9.68
C THR A 49 17.57 -7.31 -10.78
N THR A 50 16.69 -8.27 -10.53
CA THR A 50 15.62 -8.69 -11.46
C THR A 50 14.25 -8.08 -11.10
N GLY A 51 14.21 -7.22 -10.09
CA GLY A 51 13.01 -6.51 -9.65
C GLY A 51 13.31 -5.39 -8.66
N SER A 52 12.25 -4.80 -8.12
CA SER A 52 12.25 -3.61 -7.24
C SER A 52 12.75 -2.33 -7.94
N VAL A 53 12.69 -1.21 -7.22
CA VAL A 53 13.44 0.02 -7.51
C VAL A 53 14.32 0.29 -6.29
N PRO A 54 15.56 0.81 -6.42
CA PRO A 54 16.42 1.07 -5.27
C PRO A 54 15.76 1.98 -4.24
N GLN A 55 15.95 1.68 -2.95
CA GLN A 55 15.52 2.56 -1.87
C GLN A 55 16.22 3.92 -1.98
N GLY A 56 15.49 5.00 -1.76
CA GLY A 56 15.98 6.37 -2.00
C GLY A 56 15.97 6.83 -3.47
N SER A 57 15.60 5.97 -4.43
CA SER A 57 15.43 6.40 -5.81
C SER A 57 14.25 7.36 -5.98
N VAL A 58 14.51 8.51 -6.61
CA VAL A 58 13.49 9.48 -7.05
C VAL A 58 12.45 8.83 -7.98
N LEU A 59 12.83 7.77 -8.72
CA LEU A 59 11.92 7.04 -9.60
C LEU A 59 11.13 5.93 -8.89
N GLY A 60 11.37 5.65 -7.61
CA GLY A 60 10.63 4.65 -6.82
C GLY A 60 9.13 4.96 -6.74
N PRO A 61 8.72 6.06 -6.07
CA PRO A 61 7.31 6.43 -5.92
C PRO A 61 6.53 6.52 -7.25
N PRO A 62 7.01 7.19 -8.33
CA PRO A 62 6.25 7.27 -9.58
C PRO A 62 6.22 5.95 -10.36
N THR A 63 7.17 5.03 -10.14
CA THR A 63 7.09 3.67 -10.71
C THR A 63 6.04 2.85 -9.98
N TRP A 64 5.97 2.99 -8.65
CA TRP A 64 4.96 2.32 -7.84
C TRP A 64 3.53 2.78 -8.17
N ASN A 65 3.31 4.10 -8.27
CA ASN A 65 2.00 4.66 -8.64
C ASN A 65 1.50 4.11 -9.97
N ILE A 66 2.37 3.95 -10.98
CA ILE A 66 1.99 3.36 -12.29
C ILE A 66 1.61 1.87 -12.16
N MET A 67 2.23 1.15 -11.22
CA MET A 67 1.92 -0.26 -10.95
C MET A 67 0.58 -0.41 -10.21
N TYR A 68 0.23 0.52 -9.32
CA TYR A 68 -1.02 0.50 -8.54
C TYR A 68 -2.19 1.20 -9.24
N ASP A 69 -1.94 2.01 -10.26
CA ASP A 69 -2.95 2.64 -11.14
C ASP A 69 -3.96 1.64 -11.73
N GLY A 70 -3.58 0.36 -11.83
CA GLY A 70 -4.47 -0.73 -12.26
C GLY A 70 -5.49 -1.14 -11.21
N VAL A 71 -5.06 -1.46 -9.99
CA VAL A 71 -5.94 -1.89 -8.89
C VAL A 71 -6.89 -0.77 -8.44
N LEU A 72 -6.40 0.47 -8.44
CA LEU A 72 -7.21 1.67 -8.16
C LEU A 72 -8.28 1.97 -9.24
N LYS A 73 -8.31 1.22 -10.34
CA LYS A 73 -9.27 1.36 -11.46
C LYS A 73 -10.08 0.10 -11.71
N LEU A 74 -10.04 -0.87 -10.79
CA LEU A 74 -10.95 -2.00 -10.83
C LEU A 74 -12.40 -1.50 -10.67
N GLN A 75 -13.32 -2.13 -11.40
CA GLN A 75 -14.74 -1.91 -11.18
C GLN A 75 -15.15 -2.81 -10.01
N LEU A 76 -15.44 -2.19 -8.88
CA LEU A 76 -15.92 -2.86 -7.67
C LEU A 76 -17.42 -2.58 -7.49
N PRO A 77 -18.13 -3.31 -6.61
CA PRO A 77 -19.53 -3.08 -6.30
C PRO A 77 -19.81 -1.65 -5.80
N LYS A 78 -21.07 -1.24 -5.90
CA LYS A 78 -21.50 0.06 -5.35
C LYS A 78 -21.48 0.02 -3.82
N GLY A 79 -21.07 1.12 -3.20
CA GLY A 79 -20.92 1.22 -1.74
C GLY A 79 -19.47 1.19 -1.26
N GLU A 80 -18.50 1.09 -2.18
CA GLU A 80 -17.08 1.03 -1.85
C GLU A 80 -16.29 2.31 -2.14
N THR A 81 -15.13 2.42 -1.48
CA THR A 81 -14.06 3.36 -1.81
C THR A 81 -12.70 2.68 -1.63
N VAL A 82 -11.91 2.61 -2.70
CA VAL A 82 -10.53 2.11 -2.66
C VAL A 82 -9.57 3.27 -2.43
N VAL A 83 -8.68 3.12 -1.46
CA VAL A 83 -7.60 4.07 -1.18
C VAL A 83 -6.29 3.31 -1.25
N GLY A 84 -5.34 3.79 -2.07
CA GLY A 84 -3.98 3.27 -2.12
C GLY A 84 -2.99 4.34 -1.67
N PHE A 85 -2.03 3.96 -0.82
CA PHE A 85 -0.93 4.82 -0.41
C PHE A 85 0.32 3.97 -0.21
N ALA A 86 1.42 4.35 -0.87
CA ALA A 86 2.59 3.48 -0.99
C ALA A 86 2.15 2.04 -1.34
N ASP A 87 2.71 1.01 -0.71
CA ASP A 87 2.41 -0.38 -0.98
C ASP A 87 1.08 -0.92 -0.43
N ASP A 88 0.42 -0.16 0.43
CA ASP A 88 -0.86 -0.53 1.06
C ASP A 88 -2.09 -0.13 0.23
N ILE A 89 -3.13 -0.95 0.34
CA ILE A 89 -4.46 -0.69 -0.19
C ILE A 89 -5.47 -0.88 0.94
N ALA A 90 -6.39 0.06 1.10
CA ALA A 90 -7.58 -0.09 1.92
C ALA A 90 -8.83 -0.09 1.03
N VAL A 91 -9.75 -1.01 1.30
CA VAL A 91 -11.09 -1.01 0.74
C VAL A 91 -12.05 -0.64 1.86
N ALA A 92 -12.72 0.50 1.73
CA ALA A 92 -13.75 0.94 2.66
C ALA A 92 -15.13 0.58 2.10
N VAL A 93 -15.86 -0.26 2.82
CA VAL A 93 -17.22 -0.71 2.44
C VAL A 93 -18.25 -0.05 3.35
N VAL A 94 -19.27 0.58 2.77
CA VAL A 94 -20.38 1.21 3.50
C VAL A 94 -21.71 0.66 3.00
N ALA A 95 -22.43 -0.01 3.90
CA ALA A 95 -23.71 -0.65 3.64
C ALA A 95 -24.65 -0.50 4.85
N LYS A 96 -25.97 -0.67 4.64
CA LYS A 96 -26.97 -0.50 5.73
C LYS A 96 -27.15 -1.77 6.56
N HIS A 97 -26.85 -2.93 5.98
CA HIS A 97 -27.09 -4.23 6.59
C HIS A 97 -25.82 -5.08 6.58
N LYS A 98 -25.59 -5.87 7.64
CA LYS A 98 -24.41 -6.75 7.77
C LYS A 98 -24.23 -7.67 6.55
N LYS A 99 -25.33 -8.22 6.03
CA LYS A 99 -25.30 -9.09 4.84
C LYS A 99 -24.80 -8.33 3.60
N GLU A 100 -25.39 -7.17 3.30
CA GLU A 100 -24.97 -6.30 2.19
C GLU A 100 -23.48 -5.90 2.31
N LEU A 101 -23.00 -5.59 3.52
CA LEU A 101 -21.59 -5.31 3.78
C LEU A 101 -20.68 -6.50 3.49
N THR A 102 -21.11 -7.71 3.87
CA THR A 102 -20.36 -8.96 3.66
C THR A 102 -20.31 -9.31 2.18
N ASP A 103 -21.47 -9.34 1.51
CA ASP A 103 -21.62 -9.64 0.09
C ASP A 103 -20.74 -8.71 -0.78
N ILE A 104 -20.67 -7.41 -0.44
CA ILE A 104 -19.81 -6.44 -1.13
C ILE A 104 -18.31 -6.70 -0.83
N ALA A 105 -17.94 -6.85 0.43
CA ALA A 105 -16.53 -7.03 0.83
C ALA A 105 -15.90 -8.31 0.27
N GLU A 106 -16.66 -9.41 0.23
CA GLU A 106 -16.21 -10.69 -0.34
C GLU A 106 -15.97 -10.58 -1.85
N GLU A 107 -16.93 -10.01 -2.59
CA GLU A 107 -16.81 -9.83 -4.05
C GLU A 107 -15.63 -8.93 -4.43
N SER A 108 -15.40 -7.86 -3.69
CA SER A 108 -14.27 -6.95 -3.96
C SER A 108 -12.93 -7.56 -3.61
N THR A 109 -12.87 -8.32 -2.51
CA THR A 109 -11.69 -9.12 -2.16
C THR A 109 -11.38 -10.12 -3.28
N ARG A 110 -12.40 -10.77 -3.85
CA ARG A 110 -12.26 -11.66 -5.01
C ARG A 110 -11.71 -10.93 -6.25
N ILE A 111 -12.30 -9.80 -6.65
CA ILE A 111 -11.87 -9.02 -7.83
C ILE A 111 -10.42 -8.53 -7.68
N ILE A 112 -10.05 -8.03 -6.49
CA ILE A 112 -8.68 -7.57 -6.20
C ILE A 112 -7.70 -8.76 -6.19
N HIS A 113 -8.09 -9.89 -5.62
CA HIS A 113 -7.27 -11.10 -5.58
C HIS A 113 -6.99 -11.68 -6.98
N GLU A 114 -8.01 -11.72 -7.84
CA GLU A 114 -7.87 -12.12 -9.26
C GLU A 114 -6.88 -11.22 -9.99
N TRP A 115 -7.02 -9.88 -9.85
CA TRP A 115 -6.10 -8.93 -10.46
C TRP A 115 -4.65 -9.03 -9.93
N LEU A 116 -4.46 -9.25 -8.62
CA LEU A 116 -3.14 -9.47 -8.03
C LEU A 116 -2.49 -10.75 -8.55
N THR A 117 -3.28 -11.81 -8.71
CA THR A 117 -2.84 -13.10 -9.25
C THR A 117 -2.42 -12.99 -10.72
N GLU A 118 -3.24 -12.33 -11.57
CA GLU A 118 -2.89 -12.02 -12.96
C GLU A 118 -1.61 -11.18 -13.08
N THR A 119 -1.44 -10.20 -12.18
CA THR A 119 -0.25 -9.33 -12.14
C THR A 119 0.96 -9.96 -11.43
N ARG A 120 0.87 -11.26 -11.07
CA ARG A 120 1.92 -12.06 -10.41
C ARG A 120 2.45 -11.47 -9.10
N LYS A 121 1.60 -10.71 -8.39
CA LYS A 121 1.89 -10.28 -7.03
C LYS A 121 1.40 -11.35 -6.06
N LYS A 122 2.27 -11.76 -5.14
CA LYS A 122 1.82 -12.46 -3.94
C LYS A 122 1.08 -11.45 -3.06
N MET A 123 -0.17 -11.76 -2.74
CA MET A 123 -0.85 -11.24 -1.57
C MET A 123 -0.47 -12.16 -0.41
N GLU A 124 0.07 -11.62 0.68
CA GLU A 124 0.25 -12.37 1.92
C GLU A 124 -1.05 -12.25 2.72
N GLU A 125 -1.59 -13.42 3.10
CA GLU A 125 -2.94 -13.75 3.61
C GLU A 125 -3.93 -12.63 3.97
N ILE A 126 -5.09 -12.66 3.29
CA ILE A 126 -6.35 -12.11 3.81
C ILE A 126 -7.23 -13.31 4.22
N ILE A 127 -7.55 -13.42 5.50
CA ILE A 127 -8.60 -14.32 5.99
C ILE A 127 -9.74 -13.43 6.50
N LEU A 128 -10.84 -13.44 5.75
CA LEU A 128 -12.12 -12.80 6.07
C LEU A 128 -13.11 -13.93 6.34
N THR A 129 -13.75 -13.92 7.51
CA THR A 129 -14.85 -14.85 7.79
C THR A 129 -15.89 -14.16 8.65
N VAL A 130 -17.09 -13.95 8.09
CA VAL A 130 -18.26 -13.40 8.78
C VAL A 130 -19.25 -14.54 9.03
N ASP A 131 -19.67 -14.69 10.29
CA ASP A 131 -20.40 -15.85 10.81
C ASP A 131 -19.61 -17.17 10.77
N GLY A 132 -18.28 -17.05 10.96
CA GLY A 132 -17.47 -18.09 11.62
C GLY A 132 -16.10 -18.38 11.03
N HIS A 133 -14.98 -17.83 11.49
CA HIS A 133 -14.58 -16.50 12.01
C HIS A 133 -13.03 -16.42 11.81
N GLU A 134 -12.25 -15.36 12.01
CA GLU A 134 -12.39 -14.13 12.81
C GLU A 134 -12.04 -12.86 12.02
N ILE A 135 -12.98 -11.93 11.91
CA ILE A 135 -12.68 -10.50 12.13
C ILE A 135 -13.61 -10.04 13.25
N VAL A 136 -13.05 -9.78 14.43
CA VAL A 136 -13.80 -9.17 15.53
C VAL A 136 -14.01 -7.70 15.20
N SER A 137 -15.28 -7.28 15.07
CA SER A 137 -15.65 -5.88 14.86
C SER A 137 -15.11 -4.99 15.99
N GLN A 138 -14.05 -4.23 15.72
CA GLN A 138 -13.50 -3.27 16.67
C GLN A 138 -14.11 -1.88 16.47
N PRO A 139 -14.32 -1.08 17.54
CA PRO A 139 -14.85 0.28 17.41
C PRO A 139 -13.88 1.24 16.71
N THR A 140 -12.60 0.86 16.59
CA THR A 140 -11.57 1.62 15.88
C THR A 140 -10.65 0.71 15.07
N ILE A 141 -10.09 1.25 13.98
CA ILE A 141 -8.99 0.65 13.20
C ILE A 141 -7.78 1.59 13.19
N LYS A 142 -6.57 1.05 13.14
CA LYS A 142 -5.34 1.84 13.00
C LYS A 142 -4.83 1.79 11.55
N TYR A 143 -4.76 2.92 10.88
CA TYR A 143 -4.31 3.05 9.49
C TYR A 143 -3.29 4.21 9.39
N PHE A 144 -2.11 3.96 8.83
CA PHE A 144 -0.97 4.89 8.82
C PHE A 144 -0.65 5.60 10.15
N GLY A 145 -0.84 4.89 11.27
CA GLY A 145 -0.61 5.45 12.61
C GLY A 145 -1.76 6.32 13.16
N ILE A 146 -2.77 6.61 12.34
CA ILE A 146 -4.02 7.27 12.74
C ILE A 146 -4.99 6.22 13.28
N THR A 147 -5.67 6.52 14.38
CA THR A 147 -6.75 5.69 14.91
C THR A 147 -8.08 6.25 14.39
N ILE A 148 -8.77 5.47 13.57
CA ILE A 148 -10.04 5.84 12.94
C ILE A 148 -11.15 5.11 13.69
N ASP A 149 -12.07 5.84 14.32
CA ASP A 149 -13.26 5.27 14.95
C ASP A 149 -14.45 5.14 13.98
N ALA A 150 -15.39 4.27 14.32
CA ALA A 150 -16.59 4.02 13.52
C ALA A 150 -17.49 5.25 13.27
N ARG A 151 -17.27 6.38 13.98
CA ARG A 151 -18.00 7.65 13.77
C ARG A 151 -17.13 8.73 13.09
N LEU A 152 -15.90 8.40 12.68
CA LEU A 152 -14.91 9.33 12.13
C LEU A 152 -14.71 10.58 13.01
N SER A 153 -14.82 10.41 14.34
CA SER A 153 -14.71 11.51 15.30
C SER A 153 -13.26 11.79 15.74
N PHE A 154 -12.34 10.85 15.47
CA PHE A 154 -10.92 10.85 15.79
C PHE A 154 -10.59 11.06 17.28
N LYS A 155 -11.57 10.98 18.19
CA LYS A 155 -11.41 11.28 19.63
C LYS A 155 -10.30 10.46 20.27
N GLN A 156 -10.34 9.14 20.09
CA GLN A 156 -9.32 8.24 20.64
C GLN A 156 -7.93 8.49 20.03
N HIS A 157 -7.84 8.94 18.77
CA HIS A 157 -6.57 9.35 18.19
C HIS A 157 -6.03 10.62 18.84
N LEU A 158 -6.89 11.63 19.02
CA LEU A 158 -6.53 12.90 19.68
C LEU A 158 -6.09 12.68 21.13
N GLU A 159 -6.77 11.83 21.89
CA GLU A 159 -6.36 11.41 23.24
C GLU A 159 -4.95 10.78 23.22
N ILE A 160 -4.73 9.77 22.38
CA ILE A 160 -3.43 9.08 22.25
C ILE A 160 -2.30 10.05 21.84
N VAL A 161 -2.58 11.00 20.94
CA VAL A 161 -1.59 11.98 20.46
C VAL A 161 -1.33 13.05 21.53
N SER A 162 -2.36 13.54 22.21
CA SER A 162 -2.26 14.50 23.32
C SER A 162 -1.41 13.93 24.46
N ASP A 163 -1.68 12.69 24.89
CA ASP A 163 -0.91 12.01 25.94
C ASP A 163 0.58 11.84 25.57
N LYS A 164 0.86 11.54 24.30
CA LYS A 164 2.24 11.46 23.79
C LYS A 164 2.91 12.83 23.79
N ALA A 165 2.22 13.86 23.31
CA ALA A 165 2.72 15.23 23.28
C ALA A 165 3.00 15.75 24.71
N ALA A 166 2.11 15.51 25.67
CA ALA A 166 2.30 15.87 27.07
C ALA A 166 3.53 15.17 27.68
N LYS A 167 3.72 13.87 27.43
CA LYS A 167 4.91 13.11 27.89
C LYS A 167 6.21 13.67 27.30
N VAL A 168 6.22 14.00 26.00
CA VAL A 168 7.39 14.64 25.36
C VAL A 168 7.63 16.04 25.93
N GLY A 169 6.58 16.84 26.15
CA GLY A 169 6.67 18.16 26.78
C GLY A 169 7.32 18.11 28.17
N VAL A 170 6.93 17.15 29.02
CA VAL A 170 7.53 16.94 30.36
C VAL A 170 9.00 16.53 30.28
N VAL A 171 9.43 15.82 29.24
CA VAL A 171 10.85 15.48 29.03
C VAL A 171 11.64 16.71 28.56
N LEU A 172 11.09 17.48 27.60
CA LEU A 172 11.72 18.70 27.09
C LEU A 172 11.85 19.79 28.17
N SER A 173 10.82 19.96 29.02
CA SER A 173 10.84 20.92 30.13
C SER A 173 11.81 20.54 31.26
N ARG A 174 12.35 19.30 31.26
CA ARG A 174 13.43 18.86 32.17
C ARG A 174 14.82 18.98 31.53
N LEU A 175 14.89 19.13 30.20
CA LEU A 175 16.14 19.28 29.45
C LEU A 175 16.51 20.76 29.21
N MET A 176 15.52 21.66 29.18
CA MET A 176 15.80 23.10 29.19
C MET A 176 16.08 23.56 30.63
N PRO A 177 17.28 24.10 30.93
CA PRO A 177 17.48 24.85 32.18
C PRO A 177 16.64 26.14 32.15
N MET A 178 16.20 26.59 33.32
CA MET A 178 15.58 27.92 33.49
C MET A 178 16.61 29.04 33.43
#